data_AF-A0A2W0BZG3-F1
#
_entry.id   AF-A0A2W0BZG3-F1
#
_cell.length_a   1.000
_cell.length_b   1.000
_cell.length_c   1.000
_cell.angle_alpha   90.00
_cell.angle_beta   90.00
_cell.angle_gamma   90.00
#
_symmetry.space_group_name_H-M   'P 1'
#
loop_
_entity.id
_entity.type
_entity.pdbx_description
1 polymer ?
#
loop_
_entity_poly.entity_id
_entity_poly.type
_entity_poly.pdbx_seq_one_letter_code
_entity_poly.pdbx_strand_id
1 'polypeptide(L)'
;MTAMFKPKLTIAVAMVLLTCTAAVVYRNQAVAPGSADTIFLLLPDSVNDRDIQVQVWLDAAEEEGFHLQVVRDSALLDPMFQMKAAGLIVPDQIHREANDALVGALHSYVEKGGDLMLVYDACTWDLRDRYSTRSSRLSDLAGVDYALYDRFGTNSIVSGNVWGSTKAMEDLGIPPGAYAALKERRQSSPLKRVAMHIGSHSVDDRQVLVGYLYGELEYPSFQTAGEYQGKTLLQTSNGLVAGEKEHGAGRVLFVNLPLGYLTTRTDGMLLHSFLHYFAEDMLHMPHLANVPDGIGGVVMNWHIDAASALKPLAMLRKAGIFDNGPFSADFTAGPDVDEFHDGKGLDLQTNGEARSWVQFLIDHGDEVGSHGGWIHNYFGRNLSDSNQDSFEQYLELNKKTIEESAGRAVHEYSAPLGNQPAWVTRWLEKHNVVAYYFAGDSGMGPTRVYRDNGRDGEKIWAFPILHFGTEASLEEMHMGSVSEAAVQNWLVNVADFTSREHEVRLVYSHPLGATRYIETLQTWFQHTRELASDGRFRWYTMSQIANFLNQRQEVAWSIQHRGRNSVLSAAHPRTLEHEAWIFPDSTYGEPRVTKGSADIHDQDGYWIVAAKNCRNLSISISERQTGNTNPQAGY
;
A
#
# COMPACT_ATOMS: atom_id res chain seq x y z
N MET A 1 -5.53 -60.61 53.56
CA MET A 1 -4.43 -60.14 52.68
C MET A 1 -4.94 -58.94 51.91
N THR A 2 -4.69 -57.75 52.44
CA THR A 2 -5.11 -56.45 51.88
C THR A 2 -3.94 -55.87 51.08
N ALA A 3 -4.13 -55.66 49.78
CA ALA A 3 -3.10 -55.14 48.89
C ALA A 3 -2.95 -53.62 49.08
N MET A 4 -1.77 -53.20 49.58
CA MET A 4 -1.30 -51.81 49.57
C MET A 4 -1.15 -51.33 48.13
N PHE A 5 -2.07 -50.48 47.66
CA PHE A 5 -1.87 -49.70 46.44
C PHE A 5 -0.88 -48.56 46.71
N LYS A 6 0.16 -48.49 45.89
CA LYS A 6 1.35 -47.64 46.07
C LYS A 6 1.01 -46.15 45.88
N PRO A 7 1.08 -45.30 46.92
CA PRO A 7 0.76 -43.86 46.83
C PRO A 7 1.68 -43.10 45.86
N LYS A 8 2.88 -43.62 45.59
CA LYS A 8 3.84 -43.02 44.64
C LYS A 8 3.36 -43.09 43.18
N LEU A 9 2.60 -44.12 42.79
CA LEU A 9 2.09 -44.24 41.43
C LEU A 9 0.92 -43.26 41.20
N THR A 10 0.06 -43.10 42.20
CA THR A 10 -1.06 -42.15 42.15
C THR A 10 -0.58 -40.70 42.05
N ILE A 11 0.48 -40.35 42.79
CA ILE A 11 1.09 -39.01 42.72
C ILE A 11 1.77 -38.77 41.36
N ALA A 12 2.46 -39.78 40.81
CA ALA A 12 3.09 -39.66 39.49
C ALA A 12 2.05 -39.47 38.37
N VAL A 13 0.96 -40.24 38.39
CA VAL A 13 -0.14 -40.10 37.43
C VAL A 13 -0.85 -38.76 37.57
N ALA A 14 -1.08 -38.30 38.81
CA ALA A 14 -1.67 -36.99 39.06
C ALA A 14 -0.78 -35.84 38.57
N MET A 15 0.55 -35.93 38.74
CA MET A 15 1.47 -34.91 38.22
C MET A 15 1.54 -34.92 36.70
N VAL A 16 1.54 -36.09 36.05
CA VAL A 16 1.47 -36.19 34.57
C VAL A 16 0.16 -35.61 34.04
N LEU A 17 -0.97 -35.91 34.69
CA LEU A 17 -2.25 -35.31 34.31
C LEU A 17 -2.23 -33.79 34.51
N LEU A 18 -1.72 -33.29 35.64
CA LEU A 18 -1.59 -31.85 35.89
C LEU A 18 -0.66 -31.15 34.90
N THR A 19 0.46 -31.76 34.51
CA THR A 19 1.36 -31.17 33.51
C THR A 19 0.76 -31.25 32.10
N CYS A 20 0.05 -32.32 31.75
CA CYS A 20 -0.69 -32.41 30.50
C CYS A 20 -1.84 -31.39 30.45
N THR A 21 -2.59 -31.22 31.54
CA THR A 21 -3.66 -30.21 31.61
C THR A 21 -3.09 -28.80 31.59
N ALA A 22 -1.99 -28.53 32.30
CA ALA A 22 -1.30 -27.25 32.24
C ALA A 22 -0.71 -26.95 30.86
N ALA A 23 -0.17 -27.96 30.16
CA ALA A 23 0.31 -27.83 28.79
C ALA A 23 -0.83 -27.57 27.80
N VAL A 24 -1.98 -28.23 27.97
CA VAL A 24 -3.19 -27.98 27.16
C VAL A 24 -3.77 -26.59 27.42
N VAL A 25 -3.83 -26.16 28.69
CA VAL A 25 -4.30 -24.82 29.06
C VAL A 25 -3.35 -23.75 28.56
N TYR A 26 -2.03 -23.94 28.70
CA TYR A 26 -1.02 -23.02 28.18
C TYR A 26 -1.06 -22.94 26.65
N ARG A 27 -1.23 -24.08 25.95
CA ARG A 27 -1.37 -24.13 24.49
C ARG A 27 -2.65 -23.45 24.01
N ASN A 28 -3.76 -23.62 24.72
CA ASN A 28 -5.02 -22.92 24.44
C ASN A 28 -4.98 -21.42 24.79
N GLN A 29 -4.03 -20.97 25.62
CA GLN A 29 -3.82 -19.55 25.93
C GLN A 29 -2.76 -18.90 25.03
N ALA A 30 -1.82 -19.68 24.48
CA ALA A 30 -0.75 -19.18 23.61
C ALA A 30 -1.23 -18.89 22.18
N VAL A 31 -2.28 -19.56 21.72
CA VAL A 31 -3.02 -19.15 20.52
C VAL A 31 -4.13 -18.23 21.00
N ALA A 32 -3.94 -16.92 20.87
CA ALA A 32 -5.08 -16.01 20.97
C ALA A 32 -6.14 -16.53 19.98
N PRO A 33 -7.38 -16.79 20.40
CA PRO A 33 -8.39 -17.27 19.47
C PRO A 33 -8.51 -16.23 18.37
N GLY A 34 -8.11 -16.60 17.15
CA GLY A 34 -8.31 -15.76 15.98
C GLY A 34 -9.75 -15.28 15.97
N SER A 35 -9.92 -13.96 15.95
CA SER A 35 -11.22 -13.34 15.80
C SER A 35 -11.55 -13.34 14.30
N ALA A 36 -12.85 -13.31 13.94
CA ALA A 36 -13.26 -13.42 12.54
C ALA A 36 -12.91 -12.16 11.69
N ASP A 37 -12.12 -11.25 12.26
CA ASP A 37 -11.52 -10.06 11.65
C ASP A 37 -9.99 -10.24 11.44
N THR A 38 -9.47 -11.47 11.48
CA THR A 38 -8.05 -11.76 11.24
C THR A 38 -7.83 -12.58 9.98
N ILE A 39 -6.93 -12.14 9.11
CA ILE A 39 -6.39 -12.93 8.00
C ILE A 39 -5.17 -13.70 8.48
N PHE A 40 -5.01 -14.94 8.04
CA PHE A 40 -3.81 -15.71 8.32
C PHE A 40 -2.85 -15.74 7.14
N LEU A 41 -1.56 -15.55 7.42
CA LEU A 41 -0.44 -15.76 6.50
C LEU A 41 0.20 -17.12 6.81
N LEU A 42 0.04 -18.09 5.91
CA LEU A 42 0.57 -19.44 6.11
C LEU A 42 2.07 -19.46 5.84
N LEU A 43 2.86 -19.90 6.83
CA LEU A 43 4.31 -20.04 6.73
C LEU A 43 4.76 -21.48 7.06
N PRO A 44 5.84 -21.98 6.41
CA PRO A 44 6.51 -23.20 6.86
C PRO A 44 7.02 -23.04 8.30
N ASP A 45 7.09 -24.13 9.06
CA ASP A 45 7.53 -24.10 10.47
C ASP A 45 8.98 -23.57 10.64
N SER A 46 9.81 -23.66 9.60
CA SER A 46 11.23 -23.26 9.63
C SER A 46 11.49 -21.78 9.34
N VAL A 47 10.52 -21.07 8.77
CA VAL A 47 10.71 -19.66 8.34
C VAL A 47 10.64 -18.72 9.54
N ASN A 48 11.50 -17.70 9.59
CA ASN A 48 11.46 -16.72 10.67
C ASN A 48 10.44 -15.63 10.37
N ASP A 49 9.63 -15.23 11.35
CA ASP A 49 8.69 -14.11 11.16
C ASP A 49 9.41 -12.80 10.79
N ARG A 50 10.68 -12.66 11.19
CA ARG A 50 11.53 -11.50 10.89
C ARG A 50 12.22 -11.55 9.54
N ASP A 51 12.02 -12.61 8.75
CA ASP A 51 12.54 -12.61 7.38
C ASP A 51 11.88 -11.47 6.59
N ILE A 52 12.68 -10.78 5.78
CA ILE A 52 12.23 -9.62 5.00
C ILE A 52 11.00 -9.97 4.15
N GLN A 53 11.01 -11.16 3.53
CA GLN A 53 9.90 -11.63 2.72
C GLN A 53 8.60 -11.77 3.53
N VAL A 54 8.66 -12.09 4.82
CA VAL A 54 7.48 -12.15 5.70
C VAL A 54 7.06 -10.75 6.16
N GLN A 55 8.03 -9.93 6.58
CA GLN A 55 7.75 -8.58 7.10
C GLN A 55 7.04 -7.70 6.06
N VAL A 56 7.39 -7.82 4.78
CA VAL A 56 6.70 -7.13 3.67
C VAL A 56 5.19 -7.36 3.69
N TRP A 57 4.72 -8.60 3.91
CA TRP A 57 3.29 -8.91 3.96
C TRP A 57 2.62 -8.34 5.21
N LEU A 58 3.28 -8.46 6.36
CA LEU A 58 2.76 -7.97 7.64
C LEU A 58 2.63 -6.45 7.64
N ASP A 59 3.61 -5.76 7.09
CA ASP A 59 3.63 -4.31 6.99
C ASP A 59 2.64 -3.78 5.99
N ALA A 60 2.54 -4.41 4.80
CA ALA A 60 1.53 -4.04 3.82
C ALA A 60 0.12 -4.16 4.41
N ALA A 61 -0.17 -5.25 5.14
CA ALA A 61 -1.45 -5.39 5.83
C ALA A 61 -1.66 -4.34 6.95
N GLU A 62 -0.62 -3.98 7.71
CA GLU A 62 -0.68 -2.92 8.72
C GLU A 62 -0.96 -1.55 8.09
N GLU A 63 -0.31 -1.24 6.96
CA GLU A 63 -0.50 -0.02 6.17
C GLU A 63 -1.93 0.09 5.65
N GLU A 64 -2.48 -1.01 5.10
CA GLU A 64 -3.88 -1.12 4.67
C GLU A 64 -4.89 -1.17 5.84
N GLY A 65 -4.42 -1.45 7.06
CA GLY A 65 -5.26 -1.46 8.26
C GLY A 65 -6.00 -2.74 8.55
N PHE A 66 -5.51 -3.87 8.03
CA PHE A 66 -6.04 -5.21 8.28
C PHE A 66 -5.19 -5.97 9.31
N HIS A 67 -5.83 -6.86 10.06
CA HIS A 67 -5.12 -7.79 10.93
C HIS A 67 -4.61 -8.99 10.13
N LEU A 68 -3.30 -9.06 9.92
CA LEU A 68 -2.63 -10.24 9.36
C LEU A 68 -1.78 -10.93 10.43
N GLN A 69 -2.00 -12.23 10.64
CA GLN A 69 -1.24 -13.02 11.61
C GLN A 69 -0.61 -14.25 10.97
N VAL A 70 0.61 -14.58 11.39
CA VAL A 70 1.28 -15.79 10.94
C VAL A 70 0.61 -17.03 11.52
N VAL A 71 0.32 -18.01 10.66
CA VAL A 71 -0.02 -19.39 11.03
C VAL A 71 1.01 -20.34 10.44
N ARG A 72 1.30 -21.42 11.15
CA ARG A 72 2.32 -22.40 10.74
C ARG A 72 1.68 -23.67 10.19
N ASP A 73 2.41 -24.38 9.33
CA ASP A 73 2.01 -25.69 8.82
C ASP A 73 1.57 -26.65 9.94
N SER A 74 2.37 -26.76 10.99
CA SER A 74 2.07 -27.64 12.13
C SER A 74 0.78 -27.27 12.85
N ALA A 75 0.41 -25.99 12.89
CA ALA A 75 -0.85 -25.54 13.46
C ALA A 75 -2.01 -25.87 12.52
N LEU A 76 -1.90 -25.60 11.22
CA LEU A 76 -2.94 -25.88 10.23
C LEU A 76 -3.23 -27.39 10.12
N LEU A 77 -2.21 -28.23 10.31
CA LEU A 77 -2.31 -29.69 10.28
C LEU A 77 -2.75 -30.31 11.60
N ASP A 78 -2.82 -29.56 12.71
CA ASP A 78 -3.28 -30.08 13.99
C ASP A 78 -4.81 -30.29 13.94
N PRO A 79 -5.34 -31.52 14.10
CA PRO A 79 -6.78 -31.77 14.10
C PRO A 79 -7.55 -31.03 15.20
N MET A 80 -6.85 -30.58 16.24
CA MET A 80 -7.42 -29.79 17.34
C MET A 80 -7.41 -28.29 17.04
N PHE A 81 -6.72 -27.84 16.00
CA PHE A 81 -6.69 -26.44 15.60
C PHE A 81 -8.04 -26.04 15.00
N GLN A 82 -8.72 -25.15 15.70
CA GLN A 82 -9.95 -24.53 15.23
C GLN A 82 -9.56 -23.27 14.47
N MET A 83 -9.46 -23.36 13.15
CA MET A 83 -9.12 -22.22 12.31
C MET A 83 -10.27 -21.21 12.35
N LYS A 84 -10.05 -20.11 13.06
CA LYS A 84 -10.94 -18.94 13.11
C LYS A 84 -10.20 -17.78 12.47
N ALA A 85 -10.37 -17.65 11.17
CA ALA A 85 -9.81 -16.58 10.36
C ALA A 85 -10.87 -16.12 9.37
N ALA A 86 -10.80 -14.85 9.01
CA ALA A 86 -11.57 -14.30 7.90
C ALA A 86 -11.14 -14.96 6.58
N GLY A 87 -9.83 -15.09 6.37
CA GLY A 87 -9.26 -15.73 5.19
C GLY A 87 -7.84 -16.27 5.43
N LEU A 88 -7.31 -16.99 4.45
CA LEU A 88 -5.96 -17.54 4.44
C LEU A 88 -5.18 -17.06 3.22
N ILE A 89 -3.94 -16.66 3.40
CA ILE A 89 -2.99 -16.31 2.34
C ILE A 89 -1.85 -17.33 2.33
N VAL A 90 -1.54 -17.86 1.14
CA VAL A 90 -0.32 -18.63 0.88
C VAL A 90 0.62 -17.75 0.04
N PRO A 91 1.64 -17.13 0.67
CA PRO A 91 2.46 -16.09 0.03
C PRO A 91 3.51 -16.64 -0.94
N ASP A 92 3.89 -15.82 -1.92
CA ASP A 92 4.97 -16.12 -2.87
C ASP A 92 6.34 -16.11 -2.20
N GLN A 93 7.29 -16.85 -2.77
CA GLN A 93 8.69 -17.02 -2.33
C GLN A 93 8.89 -17.64 -0.94
N ILE A 94 7.90 -17.56 -0.05
CA ILE A 94 8.00 -18.02 1.34
C ILE A 94 7.43 -19.44 1.47
N HIS A 95 6.25 -19.72 0.90
CA HIS A 95 5.59 -21.01 1.03
C HIS A 95 5.56 -21.79 -0.29
N ARG A 96 6.75 -22.09 -0.82
CA ARG A 96 6.92 -22.85 -2.07
C ARG A 96 6.77 -24.36 -1.88
N GLU A 97 7.19 -24.87 -0.73
CA GLU A 97 7.26 -26.29 -0.45
C GLU A 97 6.03 -26.75 0.35
N ALA A 98 5.36 -27.80 -0.12
CA ALA A 98 4.25 -28.41 0.61
C ALA A 98 4.25 -29.93 0.50
N ASN A 99 3.86 -30.61 1.57
CA ASN A 99 3.54 -32.03 1.53
C ASN A 99 2.07 -32.26 1.16
N ASP A 100 1.70 -33.51 0.85
CA ASP A 100 0.34 -33.83 0.43
C ASP A 100 -0.71 -33.61 1.52
N ALA A 101 -0.32 -33.69 2.80
CA ALA A 101 -1.21 -33.42 3.92
C ALA A 101 -1.60 -31.94 3.98
N LEU A 102 -0.64 -31.03 3.76
CA LEU A 102 -0.87 -29.60 3.72
C LEU A 102 -1.70 -29.20 2.50
N VAL A 103 -1.37 -29.74 1.32
CA VAL A 103 -2.19 -29.57 0.12
C VAL A 103 -3.62 -30.01 0.38
N GLY A 104 -3.83 -31.19 1.00
CA GLY A 104 -5.17 -31.65 1.37
C GLY A 104 -5.87 -30.78 2.41
N ALA A 105 -5.13 -30.19 3.35
CA ALA A 105 -5.68 -29.25 4.34
C ALA A 105 -6.16 -27.95 3.68
N LEU A 106 -5.43 -27.41 2.70
CA LEU A 106 -5.85 -26.23 1.93
C LEU A 106 -7.13 -26.49 1.14
N HIS A 107 -7.25 -27.63 0.46
CA HIS A 107 -8.49 -28.01 -0.22
C HIS A 107 -9.66 -28.12 0.76
N SER A 108 -9.46 -28.85 1.85
CA SER A 108 -10.48 -29.04 2.91
C SER A 108 -10.93 -27.72 3.55
N TYR A 109 -10.02 -26.75 3.69
CA TYR A 109 -10.36 -25.41 4.18
C TYR A 109 -11.34 -24.70 3.24
N VAL A 110 -11.00 -24.63 1.94
CA VAL A 110 -11.84 -23.97 0.94
C VAL A 110 -13.16 -24.72 0.72
N GLU A 111 -13.13 -26.05 0.63
CA GLU A 111 -14.32 -26.89 0.47
C GLU A 111 -15.36 -26.64 1.57
N LYS A 112 -14.91 -26.32 2.79
CA LYS A 112 -15.77 -26.06 3.95
C LYS A 112 -16.23 -24.61 4.09
N GLY A 113 -15.89 -23.72 3.15
CA GLY A 113 -16.28 -22.32 3.17
C GLY A 113 -15.18 -21.33 3.47
N GLY A 114 -13.92 -21.79 3.55
CA GLY A 114 -12.77 -20.89 3.72
C GLY A 114 -12.47 -20.09 2.46
N ASP A 115 -12.02 -18.85 2.64
CA ASP A 115 -11.60 -17.96 1.58
C ASP A 115 -10.07 -17.92 1.51
N LEU A 116 -9.50 -18.21 0.33
CA LEU A 116 -8.06 -18.47 0.15
C LEU A 116 -7.45 -17.57 -0.93
N MET A 117 -6.36 -16.87 -0.60
CA MET A 117 -5.49 -16.21 -1.57
C MET A 117 -4.27 -17.08 -1.86
N LEU A 118 -4.11 -17.49 -3.12
CA LEU A 118 -2.96 -18.26 -3.61
C LEU A 118 -2.06 -17.37 -4.46
N VAL A 119 -0.80 -17.19 -4.04
CA VAL A 119 0.11 -16.24 -4.66
C VAL A 119 1.25 -16.96 -5.38
N TYR A 120 1.31 -16.77 -6.69
CA TYR A 120 2.39 -17.14 -7.61
C TYR A 120 2.91 -18.57 -7.49
N ASP A 121 3.99 -18.79 -6.73
CA ASP A 121 4.68 -20.07 -6.59
C ASP A 121 4.30 -20.85 -5.32
N ALA A 122 3.22 -20.43 -4.65
CA ALA A 122 2.58 -21.11 -3.54
C ALA A 122 2.46 -22.63 -3.78
N CYS A 123 3.09 -23.40 -2.88
CA CYS A 123 3.08 -24.86 -2.80
C CYS A 123 3.48 -25.61 -4.09
N THR A 124 4.21 -24.95 -5.00
CA THR A 124 4.60 -25.52 -6.30
C THR A 124 5.65 -26.63 -6.19
N TRP A 125 6.38 -26.73 -5.07
CA TRP A 125 7.42 -27.74 -4.83
C TRP A 125 6.96 -28.82 -3.83
N ASP A 126 7.39 -30.06 -4.05
CA ASP A 126 7.36 -31.11 -3.04
C ASP A 126 8.49 -30.92 -2.00
N LEU A 127 8.50 -31.70 -0.92
CA LEU A 127 9.55 -31.66 0.12
C LEU A 127 10.95 -32.12 -0.35
N ARG A 128 11.16 -32.28 -1.66
CA ARG A 128 12.45 -32.62 -2.28
C ARG A 128 12.84 -31.58 -3.34
N ASP A 129 12.26 -30.39 -3.27
CA ASP A 129 12.50 -29.25 -4.17
C ASP A 129 12.15 -29.55 -5.64
N ARG A 130 11.16 -30.42 -5.87
CA ARG A 130 10.72 -30.77 -7.22
C ARG A 130 9.35 -30.21 -7.50
N TYR A 131 9.18 -29.65 -8.69
CA TYR A 131 7.86 -29.36 -9.24
C TYR A 131 7.02 -30.63 -9.33
N SER A 132 5.72 -30.49 -9.07
CA SER A 132 4.77 -31.56 -9.32
C SER A 132 4.71 -31.92 -10.80
N THR A 133 4.45 -33.19 -11.10
CA THR A 133 4.28 -33.64 -12.48
C THR A 133 3.05 -33.00 -13.10
N ARG A 134 3.13 -32.61 -14.37
CA ARG A 134 2.10 -31.95 -15.20
C ARG A 134 1.80 -30.49 -14.84
N SER A 135 1.26 -30.23 -13.65
CA SER A 135 0.84 -28.90 -13.18
C SER A 135 0.94 -28.82 -11.65
N SER A 136 0.78 -27.62 -11.08
CA SER A 136 0.70 -27.41 -9.63
C SER A 136 -0.39 -28.28 -9.00
N ARG A 137 -0.14 -28.78 -7.79
CA ARG A 137 -1.12 -29.54 -7.00
C ARG A 137 -2.31 -28.70 -6.49
N LEU A 138 -2.27 -27.37 -6.69
CA LEU A 138 -3.36 -26.45 -6.35
C LEU A 138 -4.07 -25.90 -7.61
N SER A 139 -3.83 -26.47 -8.79
CA SER A 139 -4.37 -25.96 -10.07
C SER A 139 -5.90 -25.95 -10.13
N ASP A 140 -6.57 -26.87 -9.46
CA ASP A 140 -8.03 -26.95 -9.35
C ASP A 140 -8.62 -25.86 -8.43
N LEU A 141 -7.95 -25.56 -7.32
CA LEU A 141 -8.24 -24.38 -6.50
C LEU A 141 -8.04 -23.09 -7.32
N ALA A 142 -6.89 -22.95 -7.98
CA ALA A 142 -6.59 -21.81 -8.85
C ALA A 142 -7.53 -21.68 -10.05
N GLY A 143 -8.15 -22.80 -10.48
CA GLY A 143 -9.07 -22.85 -11.61
C GLY A 143 -8.42 -22.89 -12.99
N VAL A 144 -7.09 -22.95 -13.05
CA VAL A 144 -6.28 -23.14 -14.26
C VAL A 144 -5.06 -23.99 -13.91
N ASP A 145 -4.55 -24.73 -14.88
CA ASP A 145 -3.25 -25.38 -14.72
C ASP A 145 -2.14 -24.33 -14.77
N TYR A 146 -1.29 -24.31 -13.74
CA TYR A 146 -0.12 -23.44 -13.65
C TYR A 146 1.12 -24.23 -13.15
N ALA A 147 2.29 -23.58 -13.09
CA ALA A 147 3.56 -24.24 -12.79
C ALA A 147 3.85 -25.46 -13.72
N LEU A 148 3.59 -25.27 -15.02
CA LEU A 148 3.60 -26.27 -16.09
C LEU A 148 5.03 -26.72 -16.51
N TYR A 149 5.87 -27.10 -15.55
CA TYR A 149 7.29 -27.38 -15.78
C TYR A 149 7.53 -28.58 -16.71
N ASP A 150 6.71 -29.63 -16.63
CA ASP A 150 6.82 -30.78 -17.55
C ASP A 150 6.59 -30.40 -19.02
N ARG A 151 5.80 -29.34 -19.27
CA ARG A 151 5.45 -28.87 -20.61
C ARG A 151 6.43 -27.83 -21.14
N PHE A 152 6.82 -26.88 -20.30
CA PHE A 152 7.59 -25.71 -20.72
C PHE A 152 9.02 -25.67 -20.18
N GLY A 153 9.39 -26.57 -19.26
CA GLY A 153 10.68 -26.57 -18.59
C GLY A 153 10.95 -25.22 -17.93
N THR A 154 12.15 -24.68 -18.16
CA THR A 154 12.57 -23.36 -17.66
C THR A 154 11.79 -22.19 -18.23
N ASN A 155 10.98 -22.40 -19.28
CA ASN A 155 10.09 -21.37 -19.83
C ASN A 155 8.70 -21.38 -19.18
N SER A 156 8.50 -22.11 -18.08
CA SER A 156 7.21 -22.12 -17.37
C SER A 156 6.81 -20.75 -16.83
N ILE A 157 7.78 -19.87 -16.60
CA ILE A 157 7.58 -18.46 -16.22
C ILE A 157 7.97 -17.58 -17.41
N VAL A 158 7.13 -16.59 -17.70
CA VAL A 158 7.35 -15.64 -18.80
C VAL A 158 7.03 -14.23 -18.33
N SER A 159 7.79 -13.26 -18.83
CA SER A 159 7.50 -11.84 -18.68
C SER A 159 6.53 -11.42 -19.79
N GLY A 160 5.52 -10.63 -19.43
CA GLY A 160 4.62 -10.05 -20.42
C GLY A 160 3.74 -8.96 -19.82
N ASN A 161 3.12 -8.17 -20.70
CA ASN A 161 2.18 -7.15 -20.28
C ASN A 161 0.99 -7.79 -19.56
N VAL A 162 0.57 -7.14 -18.49
CA VAL A 162 -0.58 -7.53 -17.68
C VAL A 162 -1.70 -6.51 -17.90
N TRP A 163 -2.88 -7.01 -18.23
CA TRP A 163 -4.06 -6.17 -18.50
C TRP A 163 -5.33 -6.74 -17.86
N GLY A 164 -6.28 -5.86 -17.60
CA GLY A 164 -7.62 -6.16 -17.08
C GLY A 164 -8.67 -5.29 -17.76
N SER A 165 -9.94 -5.40 -17.37
CA SER A 165 -10.95 -4.41 -17.76
C SER A 165 -10.79 -3.12 -16.97
N THR A 166 -11.45 -2.03 -17.37
CA THR A 166 -11.50 -0.81 -16.55
C THR A 166 -12.09 -1.11 -15.17
N LYS A 167 -13.18 -1.89 -15.11
CA LYS A 167 -13.79 -2.35 -13.84
C LYS A 167 -12.83 -3.17 -12.98
N ALA A 168 -11.95 -3.97 -13.59
CA ALA A 168 -10.95 -4.73 -12.82
C ALA A 168 -9.87 -3.82 -12.24
N MET A 169 -9.48 -2.74 -12.93
CA MET A 169 -8.55 -1.75 -12.37
C MET A 169 -9.17 -0.98 -11.21
N GLU A 170 -10.45 -0.62 -11.34
CA GLU A 170 -11.23 0.00 -10.27
C GLU A 170 -11.38 -0.94 -9.07
N ASP A 171 -11.74 -2.20 -9.30
CA ASP A 171 -11.86 -3.21 -8.23
C ASP A 171 -10.53 -3.45 -7.50
N LEU A 172 -9.41 -3.36 -8.21
CA LEU A 172 -8.09 -3.51 -7.60
C LEU A 172 -7.56 -2.22 -6.96
N GLY A 173 -8.34 -1.13 -6.95
CA GLY A 173 -7.90 0.17 -6.44
C GLY A 173 -6.67 0.72 -7.18
N ILE A 174 -6.46 0.35 -8.45
CA ILE A 174 -5.32 0.85 -9.22
C ILE A 174 -5.59 2.33 -9.53
N PRO A 175 -4.69 3.26 -9.17
CA PRO A 175 -4.99 4.67 -9.24
C PRO A 175 -5.04 5.16 -10.70
N PRO A 176 -5.82 6.22 -10.98
CA PRO A 176 -5.82 6.87 -12.28
C PRO A 176 -4.40 7.27 -12.70
N GLY A 177 -3.98 6.79 -13.88
CA GLY A 177 -2.66 7.06 -14.43
C GLY A 177 -1.68 5.89 -14.39
N ALA A 178 -1.93 4.89 -13.53
CA ALA A 178 -1.16 3.64 -13.45
C ALA A 178 -1.67 2.54 -14.41
N TYR A 179 -2.69 2.84 -15.20
CA TYR A 179 -3.13 2.01 -16.32
C TYR A 179 -3.51 2.87 -17.53
N ALA A 180 -3.46 2.27 -18.72
CA ALA A 180 -3.81 2.90 -19.98
C ALA A 180 -4.52 1.92 -20.93
N ALA A 181 -5.30 2.45 -21.88
CA ALA A 181 -5.93 1.60 -22.90
C ALA A 181 -4.86 0.84 -23.69
N LEU A 182 -5.00 -0.49 -23.77
CA LEU A 182 -4.06 -1.35 -24.47
C LEU A 182 -4.05 -1.00 -25.97
N LYS A 183 -2.92 -0.54 -26.49
CA LYS A 183 -2.79 -0.26 -27.93
C LYS A 183 -2.63 -1.59 -28.66
N GLU A 184 -3.57 -1.92 -29.54
CA GLU A 184 -3.38 -3.04 -30.48
C GLU A 184 -2.04 -2.83 -31.21
N ARG A 185 -1.10 -3.78 -31.05
CA ARG A 185 0.23 -3.73 -31.67
C ARG A 185 0.12 -3.58 -33.19
N ARG A 186 0.11 -2.34 -33.70
CA ARG A 186 0.57 -2.02 -35.05
C ARG A 186 2.07 -1.80 -34.96
N GLN A 187 2.83 -2.62 -35.70
CA GLN A 187 4.29 -2.70 -35.67
C GLN A 187 5.03 -1.35 -35.59
N SER A 188 6.09 -1.35 -34.78
CA SER A 188 7.30 -0.49 -34.76
C SER A 188 7.29 0.85 -33.99
N SER A 189 8.12 0.94 -32.94
CA SER A 189 9.42 1.65 -32.90
C SER A 189 10.04 1.59 -31.48
N PRO A 190 11.38 1.54 -31.27
CA PRO A 190 12.02 1.20 -29.98
C PRO A 190 12.01 2.29 -28.90
N LEU A 191 11.41 3.45 -29.16
CA LEU A 191 11.36 4.57 -28.23
C LEU A 191 10.02 5.29 -28.43
N LYS A 192 9.00 4.95 -27.65
CA LYS A 192 7.80 5.78 -27.55
C LYS A 192 7.31 5.87 -26.12
N ARG A 193 7.40 7.08 -25.57
CA ARG A 193 6.63 7.55 -24.43
C ARG A 193 5.14 7.31 -24.71
N VAL A 194 4.44 6.68 -23.77
CA VAL A 194 3.02 6.42 -23.89
C VAL A 194 2.29 7.71 -23.52
N ALA A 195 2.07 8.59 -24.50
CA ALA A 195 1.09 9.66 -24.32
C ALA A 195 -0.29 9.04 -24.16
N MET A 196 -0.88 9.20 -22.97
CA MET A 196 -2.25 8.79 -22.70
C MET A 196 -3.23 9.78 -23.35
N HIS A 197 -4.22 9.25 -24.04
CA HIS A 197 -5.38 10.01 -24.52
C HIS A 197 -6.59 9.47 -23.80
N ILE A 198 -7.12 10.24 -22.84
CA ILE A 198 -8.43 9.95 -22.26
C ILE A 198 -9.46 10.62 -23.18
N GLY A 199 -9.97 9.87 -24.16
CA GLY A 199 -10.97 10.35 -25.12
C GLY A 199 -11.67 9.21 -25.86
N SER A 200 -12.98 9.10 -25.64
CA SER A 200 -13.97 8.11 -26.11
C SER A 200 -13.59 6.63 -25.94
N HIS A 201 -14.38 5.90 -25.14
CA HIS A 201 -14.32 4.45 -24.93
C HIS A 201 -13.74 3.73 -26.15
N SER A 202 -12.52 3.20 -26.00
CA SER A 202 -12.00 2.24 -26.97
C SER A 202 -12.99 1.08 -27.04
N VAL A 203 -13.18 0.55 -28.25
CA VAL A 203 -14.03 -0.63 -28.53
C VAL A 203 -13.54 -1.88 -27.74
N ASP A 204 -12.37 -1.76 -27.11
CA ASP A 204 -11.73 -2.73 -26.26
C ASP A 204 -11.55 -2.11 -24.86
N ASP A 205 -12.19 -2.70 -23.85
CA ASP A 205 -12.15 -2.25 -22.44
C ASP A 205 -10.84 -2.69 -21.72
N ARG A 206 -9.86 -3.22 -22.47
CA ARG A 206 -8.58 -3.67 -21.93
C ARG A 206 -7.69 -2.50 -21.52
N GLN A 207 -7.38 -2.45 -20.23
CA GLN A 207 -6.42 -1.54 -19.62
C GLN A 207 -5.14 -2.32 -19.28
N VAL A 208 -3.99 -1.83 -19.73
CA VAL A 208 -2.66 -2.38 -19.40
C VAL A 208 -2.03 -1.56 -18.27
N LEU A 209 -1.33 -2.23 -17.36
CA LEU A 209 -0.55 -1.55 -16.32
C LEU A 209 0.60 -0.75 -16.95
N VAL A 210 0.79 0.48 -16.48
CA VAL A 210 1.86 1.37 -16.93
C VAL A 210 2.65 1.91 -15.76
N GLY A 211 3.92 2.26 -15.98
CA GLY A 211 4.79 2.83 -14.97
C GLY A 211 5.50 4.09 -15.46
N TYR A 212 5.83 4.97 -14.51
CA TYR A 212 6.61 6.17 -14.74
C TYR A 212 7.92 5.85 -15.49
N LEU A 213 8.26 6.62 -16.54
CA LEU A 213 9.38 6.40 -17.47
C LEU A 213 9.38 5.08 -18.28
N TYR A 214 8.76 4.01 -17.79
CA TYR A 214 8.81 2.68 -18.38
C TYR A 214 7.72 2.45 -19.44
N GLY A 215 6.55 3.07 -19.29
CA GLY A 215 5.40 2.84 -20.17
C GLY A 215 4.69 1.55 -19.79
N GLU A 216 4.27 0.74 -20.77
CA GLU A 216 3.59 -0.54 -20.51
C GLU A 216 4.52 -1.47 -19.72
N LEU A 217 4.08 -1.90 -18.54
CA LEU A 217 4.86 -2.76 -17.66
C LEU A 217 4.72 -4.22 -18.06
N GLU A 218 5.78 -4.99 -17.82
CA GLU A 218 5.77 -6.44 -17.94
C GLU A 218 6.06 -7.07 -16.58
N TYR A 219 5.32 -8.13 -16.27
CA TYR A 219 5.49 -8.87 -15.03
C TYR A 219 5.77 -10.35 -15.29
N PRO A 220 6.61 -11.00 -14.47
CA PRO A 220 6.78 -12.43 -14.51
C PRO A 220 5.53 -13.13 -13.98
N SER A 221 5.04 -14.11 -14.74
CA SER A 221 3.92 -14.97 -14.34
C SER A 221 4.13 -16.38 -14.87
N PHE A 222 3.59 -17.40 -14.21
CA PHE A 222 3.54 -18.74 -14.80
C PHE A 222 2.63 -18.74 -16.03
N GLN A 223 3.03 -19.42 -17.10
CA GLN A 223 2.11 -19.74 -18.17
C GLN A 223 0.98 -20.60 -17.62
N THR A 224 -0.27 -20.26 -17.95
CA THR A 224 -1.45 -21.01 -17.50
C THR A 224 -2.18 -21.68 -18.66
N ALA A 225 -2.87 -22.79 -18.38
CA ALA A 225 -3.65 -23.54 -19.36
C ALA A 225 -5.03 -23.91 -18.81
N GLY A 226 -5.99 -24.03 -19.73
CA GLY A 226 -7.40 -24.29 -19.40
C GLY A 226 -8.27 -23.03 -19.55
N GLU A 227 -9.58 -23.22 -19.52
CA GLU A 227 -10.55 -22.13 -19.48
C GLU A 227 -10.83 -21.74 -18.03
N TYR A 228 -10.68 -20.46 -17.71
CA TYR A 228 -11.00 -19.96 -16.38
C TYR A 228 -12.49 -19.66 -16.25
N GLN A 229 -13.15 -20.31 -15.29
CA GLN A 229 -14.57 -20.19 -15.01
C GLN A 229 -14.77 -19.42 -13.69
N GLY A 230 -14.43 -18.13 -13.69
CA GLY A 230 -14.51 -17.24 -12.53
C GLY A 230 -14.49 -15.78 -12.96
N LYS A 231 -14.44 -14.86 -11.99
CA LYS A 231 -14.22 -13.43 -12.23
C LYS A 231 -12.75 -13.21 -12.56
N THR A 232 -12.44 -12.96 -13.83
CA THR A 232 -11.10 -12.57 -14.25
C THR A 232 -10.81 -11.13 -13.84
N LEU A 233 -9.68 -10.91 -13.16
CA LEU A 233 -9.18 -9.59 -12.80
C LEU A 233 -8.08 -9.16 -13.78
N LEU A 234 -7.04 -9.98 -13.93
CA LEU A 234 -5.89 -9.68 -14.78
C LEU A 234 -5.53 -10.87 -15.69
N GLN A 235 -5.00 -10.56 -16.87
CA GLN A 235 -4.57 -11.51 -17.89
C GLN A 235 -3.26 -11.05 -18.55
N THR A 236 -2.62 -12.01 -19.21
CA THR A 236 -1.50 -11.78 -20.13
C THR A 236 -1.67 -12.65 -21.38
N SER A 237 -0.78 -12.52 -22.36
CA SER A 237 -0.84 -13.30 -23.61
C SER A 237 -0.66 -14.81 -23.38
N ASN A 238 -0.14 -15.17 -22.21
CA ASN A 238 0.17 -16.53 -21.79
C ASN A 238 -0.83 -17.08 -20.75
N GLY A 239 -1.98 -16.41 -20.58
CA GLY A 239 -3.12 -16.92 -19.81
C GLY A 239 -3.56 -16.00 -18.66
N LEU A 240 -4.21 -16.60 -17.67
CA LEU A 240 -4.71 -15.93 -16.46
C LEU A 240 -3.55 -15.44 -15.59
N VAL A 241 -3.65 -14.18 -15.15
CA VAL A 241 -2.72 -13.58 -14.17
C VAL A 241 -3.40 -13.47 -12.81
N ALA A 242 -4.64 -13.01 -12.75
CA ALA A 242 -5.38 -13.00 -11.50
C ALA A 242 -6.88 -13.23 -11.72
N GLY A 243 -7.51 -13.94 -10.79
CA GLY A 243 -8.95 -14.16 -10.81
C GLY A 243 -9.49 -14.71 -9.51
N GLU A 244 -10.77 -14.43 -9.27
CA GLU A 244 -11.56 -14.96 -8.17
C GLU A 244 -12.55 -16.01 -8.67
N LYS A 245 -12.68 -17.12 -7.96
CA LYS A 245 -13.69 -18.15 -8.23
C LYS A 245 -14.22 -18.80 -6.98
N GLU A 246 -15.45 -19.31 -7.06
CA GLU A 246 -15.98 -20.24 -6.06
C GLU A 246 -15.31 -21.62 -6.18
N HIS A 247 -15.11 -22.28 -5.06
CA HIS A 247 -14.67 -23.67 -4.99
C HIS A 247 -15.28 -24.34 -3.75
N GLY A 248 -16.08 -25.38 -3.95
CA GLY A 248 -16.85 -25.98 -2.85
C GLY A 248 -17.80 -24.96 -2.24
N ALA A 249 -17.73 -24.75 -0.92
CA ALA A 249 -18.50 -23.72 -0.22
C ALA A 249 -17.74 -22.38 -0.03
N GLY A 250 -16.46 -22.33 -0.41
CA GLY A 250 -15.60 -21.16 -0.24
C GLY A 250 -15.21 -20.53 -1.57
N ARG A 251 -14.22 -19.63 -1.54
CA ARG A 251 -13.68 -18.96 -2.74
C ARG A 251 -12.16 -18.93 -2.74
N VAL A 252 -11.60 -18.80 -3.94
CA VAL A 252 -10.16 -18.71 -4.16
C VAL A 252 -9.86 -17.47 -5.00
N LEU A 253 -8.99 -16.61 -4.49
CA LEU A 253 -8.31 -15.57 -5.24
C LEU A 253 -6.93 -16.10 -5.65
N PHE A 254 -6.75 -16.35 -6.94
CA PHE A 254 -5.45 -16.74 -7.50
C PHE A 254 -4.75 -15.50 -8.06
N VAL A 255 -3.51 -15.25 -7.64
CA VAL A 255 -2.67 -14.15 -8.12
C VAL A 255 -1.32 -14.69 -8.57
N ASN A 256 -1.16 -14.84 -9.88
CA ASN A 256 0.02 -15.38 -10.55
C ASN A 256 1.11 -14.32 -10.78
N LEU A 257 1.39 -13.50 -9.75
CA LEU A 257 2.41 -12.46 -9.73
C LEU A 257 3.18 -12.55 -8.41
N PRO A 258 4.51 -12.39 -8.41
CA PRO A 258 5.31 -12.52 -7.20
C PRO A 258 5.24 -11.24 -6.35
N LEU A 259 4.08 -11.02 -5.69
CA LEU A 259 3.73 -9.77 -5.01
C LEU A 259 4.74 -9.35 -3.93
N GLY A 260 5.13 -10.27 -3.05
CA GLY A 260 6.10 -10.02 -2.00
C GLY A 260 7.48 -9.71 -2.58
N TYR A 261 7.90 -10.44 -3.61
CA TYR A 261 9.16 -10.17 -4.31
C TYR A 261 9.19 -8.77 -4.96
N LEU A 262 8.14 -8.38 -5.67
CA LEU A 262 8.06 -7.08 -6.34
C LEU A 262 8.18 -5.92 -5.33
N THR A 263 7.54 -6.06 -4.16
CA THR A 263 7.64 -5.06 -3.10
C THR A 263 9.08 -4.89 -2.59
N THR A 264 9.86 -5.96 -2.46
CA THR A 264 11.30 -5.85 -2.12
C THR A 264 12.17 -5.17 -3.19
N ARG A 265 11.58 -4.92 -4.37
CA ARG A 265 12.18 -4.25 -5.52
C ARG A 265 11.53 -2.90 -5.81
N THR A 266 10.88 -2.31 -4.81
CA THR A 266 10.22 -1.00 -4.90
C THR A 266 9.11 -0.97 -5.97
N ASP A 267 8.35 -2.06 -6.04
CA ASP A 267 7.11 -2.21 -6.82
C ASP A 267 6.04 -2.88 -5.94
N GLY A 268 5.60 -2.17 -4.90
CA GLY A 268 4.63 -2.68 -3.92
C GLY A 268 3.16 -2.54 -4.31
N MET A 269 2.83 -1.81 -5.38
CA MET A 269 1.44 -1.40 -5.68
C MET A 269 0.49 -2.59 -5.75
N LEU A 270 0.90 -3.65 -6.44
CA LEU A 270 0.07 -4.84 -6.62
C LEU A 270 -0.12 -5.64 -5.33
N LEU A 271 0.86 -5.65 -4.42
CA LEU A 271 0.69 -6.32 -3.13
C LEU A 271 -0.43 -5.66 -2.33
N HIS A 272 -0.41 -4.34 -2.24
CA HIS A 272 -1.41 -3.55 -1.54
C HIS A 272 -2.80 -3.69 -2.19
N SER A 273 -2.88 -3.52 -3.51
CA SER A 273 -4.11 -3.71 -4.28
C SER A 273 -4.78 -5.08 -4.05
N PHE A 274 -4.00 -6.16 -4.09
CA PHE A 274 -4.57 -7.51 -3.90
C PHE A 274 -4.86 -7.82 -2.42
N LEU A 275 -4.12 -7.25 -1.47
CA LEU A 275 -4.46 -7.35 -0.05
C LEU A 275 -5.76 -6.64 0.25
N HIS A 276 -5.92 -5.41 -0.26
CA HIS A 276 -7.15 -4.64 -0.15
C HIS A 276 -8.34 -5.38 -0.78
N TYR A 277 -8.22 -5.81 -2.04
CA TYR A 277 -9.28 -6.59 -2.71
C TYR A 277 -9.65 -7.86 -1.93
N PHE A 278 -8.67 -8.61 -1.43
CA PHE A 278 -8.93 -9.82 -0.67
C PHE A 278 -9.66 -9.50 0.64
N ALA A 279 -9.18 -8.53 1.40
CA ALA A 279 -9.72 -8.22 2.73
C ALA A 279 -11.06 -7.48 2.68
N GLU A 280 -11.22 -6.53 1.76
CA GLU A 280 -12.38 -5.66 1.70
C GLU A 280 -13.46 -6.17 0.74
N ASP A 281 -13.13 -6.39 -0.53
CA ASP A 281 -14.12 -6.82 -1.51
C ASP A 281 -14.54 -8.27 -1.32
N MET A 282 -13.57 -9.15 -1.07
CA MET A 282 -13.84 -10.57 -0.95
C MET A 282 -14.28 -10.91 0.48
N LEU A 283 -13.52 -10.55 1.50
CA LEU A 283 -13.83 -10.90 2.90
C LEU A 283 -14.80 -9.95 3.61
N HIS A 284 -15.09 -8.77 3.04
CA HIS A 284 -15.93 -7.73 3.64
C HIS A 284 -15.48 -7.32 5.04
N MET A 285 -14.17 -7.31 5.27
CA MET A 285 -13.61 -6.95 6.57
C MET A 285 -13.63 -5.44 6.78
N PRO A 286 -13.90 -4.99 8.00
CA PRO A 286 -13.62 -3.61 8.37
C PRO A 286 -12.12 -3.40 8.57
N HIS A 287 -11.67 -2.16 8.37
CA HIS A 287 -10.27 -1.80 8.50
C HIS A 287 -10.10 -0.46 9.22
N LEU A 288 -8.90 -0.24 9.75
CA LEU A 288 -8.48 1.04 10.31
C LEU A 288 -7.99 1.93 9.16
N ALA A 289 -8.62 3.08 8.92
CA ALA A 289 -8.27 3.97 7.81
C ALA A 289 -6.81 4.42 7.88
N ASN A 290 -6.13 4.52 6.73
CA ASN A 290 -4.75 5.02 6.62
C ASN A 290 -4.68 6.54 6.44
N VAL A 291 -5.81 7.24 6.58
CA VAL A 291 -5.93 8.69 6.54
C VAL A 291 -6.68 9.24 7.76
N PRO A 292 -6.36 10.47 8.22
CA PRO A 292 -7.08 11.11 9.32
C PRO A 292 -8.59 11.23 9.05
N ASP A 293 -9.39 10.84 10.05
CA ASP A 293 -10.86 10.85 10.05
C ASP A 293 -11.52 9.98 8.97
N GLY A 294 -10.74 9.13 8.27
CA GLY A 294 -11.22 8.42 7.09
C GLY A 294 -11.46 9.35 5.90
N ILE A 295 -10.89 10.57 5.88
CA ILE A 295 -11.07 11.52 4.78
C ILE A 295 -9.87 11.43 3.84
N GLY A 296 -10.13 10.89 2.65
CA GLY A 296 -9.16 10.82 1.56
C GLY A 296 -8.68 12.19 1.09
N GLY A 297 -7.60 12.22 0.32
CA GLY A 297 -6.98 13.48 -0.04
C GLY A 297 -5.79 13.40 -0.98
N VAL A 298 -5.15 14.55 -1.17
CA VAL A 298 -3.93 14.65 -1.99
C VAL A 298 -2.88 15.44 -1.24
N VAL A 299 -1.63 15.04 -1.41
CA VAL A 299 -0.45 15.86 -1.12
C VAL A 299 0.01 16.50 -2.42
N MET A 300 -0.02 17.83 -2.50
CA MET A 300 0.65 18.56 -3.59
C MET A 300 2.07 18.93 -3.13
N ASN A 301 3.07 18.37 -3.80
CA ASN A 301 4.47 18.61 -3.49
C ASN A 301 5.15 19.51 -4.53
N TRP A 302 5.58 20.70 -4.10
CA TRP A 302 6.30 21.67 -4.92
C TRP A 302 7.80 21.44 -4.84
N HIS A 303 8.43 21.17 -5.98
CA HIS A 303 9.87 21.05 -6.09
C HIS A 303 10.45 22.40 -6.51
N ILE A 304 11.19 23.05 -5.61
CA ILE A 304 11.75 24.40 -5.79
C ILE A 304 13.27 24.30 -5.79
N ASP A 305 13.79 24.00 -6.97
CA ASP A 305 15.18 23.58 -7.23
C ASP A 305 16.13 24.74 -7.55
N ALA A 306 15.63 25.84 -8.15
CA ALA A 306 16.46 26.89 -8.71
C ALA A 306 15.83 28.30 -8.66
N ALA A 307 16.65 29.35 -8.86
CA ALA A 307 16.15 30.73 -8.94
C ALA A 307 15.14 30.95 -10.09
N SER A 308 15.18 30.11 -11.12
CA SER A 308 14.20 30.11 -12.21
C SER A 308 12.76 29.84 -11.73
N ALA A 309 12.57 29.25 -10.55
CA ALA A 309 11.25 28.99 -9.96
C ALA A 309 10.58 30.23 -9.35
N LEU A 310 11.34 31.28 -8.98
CA LEU A 310 10.81 32.45 -8.25
C LEU A 310 9.73 33.22 -9.04
N LYS A 311 9.98 33.47 -10.33
CA LYS A 311 8.99 34.13 -11.19
C LYS A 311 7.75 33.26 -11.42
N PRO A 312 7.87 31.96 -11.75
CA PRO A 312 6.75 31.02 -11.75
C PRO A 312 5.93 31.02 -10.46
N LEU A 313 6.57 30.96 -9.28
CA LEU A 313 5.88 31.04 -7.98
C LEU A 313 5.04 32.31 -7.87
N ALA A 314 5.59 33.46 -8.27
CA ALA A 314 4.86 34.73 -8.29
C ALA A 314 3.64 34.70 -9.22
N MET A 315 3.75 34.04 -10.38
CA MET A 315 2.64 33.87 -11.31
C MET A 315 1.55 32.96 -10.75
N LEU A 316 1.91 31.83 -10.15
CA LEU A 316 0.98 30.89 -9.50
C LEU A 316 0.25 31.57 -8.34
N ARG A 317 0.96 32.33 -7.50
CA ARG A 317 0.36 33.13 -6.43
C ARG A 317 -0.63 34.16 -6.96
N LYS A 318 -0.25 34.90 -8.02
CA LYS A 318 -1.17 35.86 -8.66
C LYS A 318 -2.42 35.18 -9.24
N ALA A 319 -2.32 33.92 -9.63
CA ALA A 319 -3.42 33.13 -10.17
C ALA A 319 -4.29 32.45 -9.09
N GLY A 320 -4.01 32.66 -7.79
CA GLY A 320 -4.78 32.08 -6.69
C GLY A 320 -4.50 30.60 -6.43
N ILE A 321 -3.38 30.06 -6.93
CA ILE A 321 -3.00 28.65 -6.69
C ILE A 321 -2.78 28.40 -5.20
N PHE A 322 -2.09 29.32 -4.53
CA PHE A 322 -1.83 29.31 -3.08
C PHE A 322 -2.99 29.90 -2.26
N ASP A 323 -4.22 29.98 -2.81
CA ASP A 323 -5.43 30.15 -2.00
C ASP A 323 -5.97 28.80 -1.49
N ASN A 324 -5.26 27.71 -1.84
CA ASN A 324 -5.55 26.32 -1.50
C ASN A 324 -4.33 25.73 -0.79
N GLY A 325 -4.53 24.61 -0.10
CA GLY A 325 -3.50 23.94 0.67
C GLY A 325 -4.07 23.32 1.95
N PRO A 326 -3.20 22.90 2.88
CA PRO A 326 -1.75 23.11 2.87
C PRO A 326 -1.03 22.27 1.80
N PHE A 327 0.17 22.71 1.44
CA PHE A 327 1.07 22.03 0.50
C PHE A 327 2.39 21.62 1.17
N SER A 328 3.10 20.68 0.54
CA SER A 328 4.50 20.35 0.84
C SER A 328 5.40 21.08 -0.15
N ALA A 329 6.36 21.88 0.29
CA ALA A 329 7.24 22.64 -0.60
C ALA A 329 8.72 22.44 -0.23
N ASP A 330 9.45 21.74 -1.10
CA ASP A 330 10.83 21.35 -0.85
C ASP A 330 11.80 22.24 -1.63
N PHE A 331 12.85 22.72 -0.95
CA PHE A 331 13.80 23.69 -1.50
C PHE A 331 15.21 23.12 -1.66
N THR A 332 15.91 23.51 -2.73
CA THR A 332 17.38 23.47 -2.77
C THR A 332 17.94 24.85 -2.45
N ALA A 333 18.65 24.96 -1.34
CA ALA A 333 19.05 26.23 -0.74
C ALA A 333 20.27 26.89 -1.39
N GLY A 334 21.14 26.10 -2.01
CA GLY A 334 22.45 26.59 -2.45
C GLY A 334 22.39 27.54 -3.64
N PRO A 335 23.53 28.18 -3.95
CA PRO A 335 23.64 29.18 -5.02
C PRO A 335 23.79 28.56 -6.42
N ASP A 336 23.98 27.24 -6.50
CA ASP A 336 24.28 26.55 -7.76
C ASP A 336 23.27 25.42 -8.05
N VAL A 337 23.14 25.02 -9.32
CA VAL A 337 22.22 23.96 -9.74
C VAL A 337 22.94 22.80 -10.43
N ASP A 338 23.67 23.06 -11.51
CA ASP A 338 24.26 22.03 -12.37
C ASP A 338 25.67 21.64 -11.95
N GLU A 339 26.47 22.63 -11.60
CA GLU A 339 27.89 22.52 -11.26
C GLU A 339 28.28 23.66 -10.32
N PHE A 340 29.40 23.51 -9.62
CA PHE A 340 29.90 24.55 -8.73
C PHE A 340 30.09 25.89 -9.45
N HIS A 341 29.65 26.97 -8.80
CA HIS A 341 29.78 28.35 -9.26
C HIS A 341 28.97 28.72 -10.51
N ASP A 342 27.92 27.97 -10.85
CA ASP A 342 27.02 28.35 -11.95
C ASP A 342 26.04 29.48 -11.59
N GLY A 343 25.84 29.75 -10.28
CA GLY A 343 25.03 30.86 -9.79
C GLY A 343 23.54 30.78 -10.13
N LYS A 344 23.03 29.60 -10.50
CA LYS A 344 21.63 29.41 -10.94
C LYS A 344 20.67 29.04 -9.79
N GLY A 345 21.22 28.72 -8.62
CA GLY A 345 20.47 28.26 -7.46
C GLY A 345 19.72 29.38 -6.75
N LEU A 346 18.93 29.01 -5.74
CA LEU A 346 18.13 29.97 -4.98
C LEU A 346 18.97 30.92 -4.13
N ASP A 347 20.13 30.44 -3.66
CA ASP A 347 21.02 31.14 -2.72
C ASP A 347 20.28 31.69 -1.51
N LEU A 348 19.66 30.83 -0.70
CA LEU A 348 18.90 31.25 0.47
C LEU A 348 19.74 32.02 1.51
N GLN A 349 21.07 31.89 1.48
CA GLN A 349 21.96 32.62 2.38
C GLN A 349 21.96 34.13 2.09
N THR A 350 21.86 34.53 0.82
CA THR A 350 21.97 35.95 0.43
C THR A 350 20.73 36.50 -0.26
N ASN A 351 19.94 35.66 -0.92
CA ASN A 351 18.78 36.07 -1.71
C ASN A 351 17.56 36.35 -0.82
N GLY A 352 17.25 37.64 -0.62
CA GLY A 352 16.10 38.09 0.17
C GLY A 352 14.75 37.71 -0.44
N GLU A 353 14.63 37.63 -1.77
CA GLU A 353 13.39 37.22 -2.43
C GLU A 353 13.09 35.75 -2.18
N ALA A 354 14.08 34.88 -2.36
CA ALA A 354 13.91 33.44 -2.13
C ALA A 354 13.55 33.13 -0.66
N ARG A 355 14.19 33.80 0.31
CA ARG A 355 13.79 33.68 1.73
C ARG A 355 12.37 34.18 2.00
N SER A 356 11.92 35.22 1.31
CA SER A 356 10.53 35.70 1.46
C SER A 356 9.50 34.67 0.99
N TRP A 357 9.84 33.81 0.03
CA TRP A 357 9.00 32.69 -0.38
C TRP A 357 8.92 31.59 0.68
N VAL A 358 10.05 31.26 1.31
CA VAL A 358 10.06 30.32 2.45
C VAL A 358 9.13 30.83 3.56
N GLN A 359 9.24 32.11 3.94
CA GLN A 359 8.37 32.69 4.96
C GLN A 359 6.91 32.73 4.52
N PHE A 360 6.63 33.08 3.26
CA PHE A 360 5.25 33.11 2.73
C PHE A 360 4.55 31.75 2.86
N LEU A 361 5.23 30.65 2.50
CA LEU A 361 4.66 29.30 2.57
C LEU A 361 4.40 28.89 4.03
N ILE A 362 5.33 29.21 4.94
CA ILE A 362 5.14 28.95 6.37
C ILE A 362 3.95 29.76 6.93
N ASP A 363 3.85 31.05 6.59
CA ASP A 363 2.75 31.91 7.03
C ASP A 363 1.39 31.45 6.45
N HIS A 364 1.41 30.84 5.26
CA HIS A 364 0.23 30.24 4.62
C HIS A 364 -0.21 28.92 5.28
N GLY A 365 0.68 28.26 6.03
CA GLY A 365 0.42 26.97 6.68
C GLY A 365 0.94 25.76 5.91
N ASP A 366 1.75 25.97 4.87
CA ASP A 366 2.43 24.92 4.11
C ASP A 366 3.63 24.36 4.89
N GLU A 367 4.02 23.13 4.58
CA GLU A 367 5.27 22.56 5.07
C GLU A 367 6.43 22.90 4.13
N VAL A 368 7.55 23.34 4.72
CA VAL A 368 8.78 23.59 3.99
C VAL A 368 9.78 22.49 4.31
N GLY A 369 10.29 21.83 3.29
CA GLY A 369 11.26 20.75 3.40
C GLY A 369 12.49 20.91 2.51
N SER A 370 13.31 19.86 2.46
CA SER A 370 14.60 19.84 1.78
C SER A 370 14.52 19.13 0.44
N HIS A 371 14.72 19.82 -0.67
CA HIS A 371 14.85 19.19 -1.99
C HIS A 371 16.31 18.82 -2.27
N GLY A 372 16.83 17.82 -1.55
CA GLY A 372 18.16 17.27 -1.80
C GLY A 372 19.33 17.94 -1.10
N GLY A 373 20.49 17.87 -1.76
CA GLY A 373 21.74 18.48 -1.30
C GLY A 373 21.96 19.89 -1.85
N TRP A 374 23.00 20.56 -1.36
CA TRP A 374 23.37 21.95 -1.63
C TRP A 374 23.33 22.40 -3.11
N ILE A 375 23.61 21.52 -4.07
CA ILE A 375 23.63 21.82 -5.51
C ILE A 375 22.75 20.80 -6.22
N HIS A 376 21.56 21.20 -6.68
CA HIS A 376 20.45 20.28 -7.03
C HIS A 376 20.84 19.16 -8.01
N ASN A 377 21.21 19.51 -9.25
CA ASN A 377 21.51 18.52 -10.28
C ASN A 377 22.87 17.86 -10.06
N TYR A 378 23.87 18.59 -9.55
CA TYR A 378 25.16 18.00 -9.20
C TYR A 378 24.98 16.88 -8.16
N PHE A 379 24.20 17.15 -7.11
CA PHE A 379 23.89 16.17 -6.07
C PHE A 379 23.18 14.97 -6.69
N GLY A 380 22.03 15.18 -7.34
CA GLY A 380 21.22 14.09 -7.91
C GLY A 380 21.97 13.22 -8.93
N ARG A 381 22.80 13.81 -9.80
CA ARG A 381 23.55 13.06 -10.84
C ARG A 381 24.72 12.24 -10.29
N ASN A 382 25.33 12.67 -9.18
CA ASN A 382 26.56 12.07 -8.66
C ASN A 382 26.34 11.22 -7.41
N LEU A 383 25.15 11.23 -6.81
CA LEU A 383 24.79 10.42 -5.66
C LEU A 383 24.79 8.91 -6.01
N SER A 384 25.31 8.08 -5.10
CA SER A 384 25.32 6.61 -5.28
C SER A 384 25.21 5.89 -3.94
N ASP A 385 25.02 4.57 -3.96
CA ASP A 385 24.95 3.75 -2.73
C ASP A 385 26.25 3.74 -1.91
N SER A 386 27.38 4.20 -2.47
CA SER A 386 28.71 4.01 -1.88
C SER A 386 29.45 5.30 -1.52
N ASN A 387 28.84 6.48 -1.68
CA ASN A 387 29.55 7.76 -1.57
C ASN A 387 29.11 8.65 -0.40
N GLN A 388 28.42 8.09 0.60
CA GLN A 388 27.92 8.78 1.79
C GLN A 388 28.97 9.74 2.38
N ASP A 389 30.18 9.27 2.67
CA ASP A 389 31.26 10.06 3.29
C ASP A 389 31.58 11.38 2.56
N SER A 390 31.34 11.44 1.25
CA SER A 390 31.61 12.62 0.42
C SER A 390 30.38 13.47 0.11
N PHE A 391 29.17 12.90 0.24
CA PHE A 391 27.92 13.57 -0.16
C PHE A 391 27.03 13.99 1.02
N GLU A 392 27.21 13.41 2.21
CA GLU A 392 26.42 13.74 3.40
C GLU A 392 26.45 15.25 3.73
N GLN A 393 27.61 15.89 3.57
CA GLN A 393 27.79 17.34 3.79
C GLN A 393 26.82 18.22 2.98
N TYR A 394 26.40 17.77 1.79
CA TYR A 394 25.47 18.54 0.96
C TYR A 394 24.05 18.50 1.52
N LEU A 395 23.64 17.38 2.14
CA LEU A 395 22.36 17.27 2.84
C LEU A 395 22.36 18.14 4.09
N GLU A 396 23.44 18.08 4.88
CA GLU A 396 23.62 18.89 6.09
C GLU A 396 23.52 20.38 5.78
N LEU A 397 24.26 20.84 4.77
CA LEU A 397 24.31 22.26 4.41
C LEU A 397 22.97 22.76 3.86
N ASN A 398 22.30 21.94 3.05
CA ASN A 398 20.98 22.27 2.51
C ASN A 398 19.94 22.39 3.64
N LYS A 399 19.80 21.32 4.45
CA LYS A 399 18.85 21.27 5.57
C LYS A 399 19.06 22.45 6.52
N LYS A 400 20.30 22.67 6.96
CA LYS A 400 20.65 23.76 7.88
C LYS A 400 20.23 25.12 7.33
N THR A 401 20.52 25.40 6.06
CA THR A 401 20.22 26.71 5.46
C THR A 401 18.72 26.95 5.33
N ILE A 402 17.95 25.89 5.05
CA ILE A 402 16.48 25.97 5.01
C ILE A 402 15.94 26.19 6.41
N GLU A 403 16.42 25.47 7.42
CA GLU A 403 15.99 25.66 8.82
C GLU A 403 16.28 27.08 9.32
N GLU A 404 17.46 27.62 8.99
CA GLU A 404 17.81 29.01 9.29
C GLU A 404 16.88 30.02 8.60
N SER A 405 16.43 29.71 7.37
CA SER A 405 15.50 30.55 6.61
C SER A 405 14.05 30.41 7.09
N ALA A 406 13.66 29.21 7.53
CA ALA A 406 12.33 28.87 8.01
C ALA A 406 12.12 29.27 9.48
N GLY A 407 13.20 29.43 10.26
CA GLY A 407 13.15 29.66 11.69
C GLY A 407 12.65 28.45 12.50
N ARG A 408 12.53 27.27 11.87
CA ARG A 408 12.08 26.01 12.48
C ARG A 408 12.77 24.82 11.84
N ALA A 409 12.73 23.68 12.52
CA ALA A 409 13.20 22.42 11.95
C ALA A 409 12.33 22.03 10.75
N VAL A 410 12.95 21.42 9.75
CA VAL A 410 12.27 20.86 8.58
C VAL A 410 12.18 19.33 8.68
N HIS A 411 11.06 18.78 8.24
CA HIS A 411 10.69 17.37 8.45
C HIS A 411 10.39 16.59 7.18
N GLU A 412 10.50 17.23 6.02
CA GLU A 412 10.21 16.66 4.71
C GLU A 412 11.45 16.72 3.80
N TYR A 413 11.51 15.79 2.85
CA TYR A 413 12.58 15.73 1.87
C TYR A 413 12.10 15.25 0.49
N SER A 414 12.63 15.85 -0.56
CA SER A 414 12.45 15.36 -1.93
C SER A 414 13.79 15.15 -2.64
N ALA A 415 13.99 13.98 -3.24
CA ALA A 415 15.25 13.62 -3.89
C ALA A 415 15.43 14.32 -5.24
N PRO A 416 16.51 15.10 -5.46
CA PRO A 416 16.82 15.65 -6.78
C PRO A 416 16.94 14.54 -7.82
N LEU A 417 16.25 14.72 -8.95
CA LEU A 417 16.22 13.75 -10.05
C LEU A 417 15.69 12.35 -9.64
N GLY A 418 15.03 12.23 -8.49
CA GLY A 418 14.53 10.95 -7.97
C GLY A 418 15.63 9.99 -7.48
N ASN A 419 16.89 10.42 -7.40
CA ASN A 419 17.99 9.54 -6.97
C ASN A 419 18.04 9.45 -5.44
N GLN A 420 17.59 8.33 -4.88
CA GLN A 420 17.43 8.11 -3.44
C GLN A 420 18.11 6.82 -2.95
N PRO A 421 19.45 6.81 -2.78
CA PRO A 421 20.15 5.70 -2.14
C PRO A 421 19.70 5.46 -0.70
N ALA A 422 19.73 4.20 -0.25
CA ALA A 422 19.22 3.82 1.06
C ALA A 422 19.90 4.54 2.24
N TRP A 423 21.18 4.94 2.08
CA TRP A 423 21.89 5.68 3.13
C TRP A 423 21.33 7.09 3.34
N VAL A 424 20.74 7.71 2.30
CA VAL A 424 20.09 9.02 2.42
C VAL A 424 18.88 8.89 3.32
N THR A 425 18.01 7.90 3.08
CA THR A 425 16.82 7.67 3.91
C THR A 425 17.20 7.44 5.38
N ARG A 426 18.24 6.64 5.65
CA ARG A 426 18.77 6.45 7.02
C ARG A 426 19.31 7.73 7.64
N TRP A 427 19.97 8.58 6.84
CA TRP A 427 20.42 9.90 7.30
C TRP A 427 19.23 10.80 7.64
N LEU A 428 18.22 10.85 6.77
CA LEU A 428 17.00 11.66 6.94
C LEU A 428 16.29 11.32 8.26
N GLU A 429 16.05 10.04 8.51
CA GLU A 429 15.41 9.57 9.75
C GLU A 429 16.21 9.95 11.00
N LYS A 430 17.55 9.78 10.97
CA LYS A 430 18.44 10.18 12.07
C LYS A 430 18.40 11.69 12.35
N HIS A 431 18.00 12.49 11.37
CA HIS A 431 17.90 13.95 11.46
C HIS A 431 16.45 14.45 11.53
N ASN A 432 15.54 13.61 12.05
CA ASN A 432 14.14 13.92 12.33
C ASN A 432 13.31 14.32 11.10
N VAL A 433 13.72 13.91 9.90
CA VAL A 433 12.85 13.91 8.72
C VAL A 433 11.94 12.69 8.82
N VAL A 434 10.63 12.91 8.70
CA VAL A 434 9.60 11.86 8.90
C VAL A 434 8.95 11.43 7.60
N ALA A 435 9.12 12.21 6.53
CA ALA A 435 8.53 11.93 5.23
C ALA A 435 9.48 12.28 4.09
N TYR A 436 9.44 11.47 3.02
CA TYR A 436 10.18 11.79 1.80
C TYR A 436 9.43 11.36 0.55
N TYR A 437 9.53 12.18 -0.50
CA TYR A 437 9.12 11.83 -1.85
C TYR A 437 9.93 10.64 -2.38
N PHE A 438 9.26 9.73 -3.11
CA PHE A 438 9.90 8.55 -3.66
C PHE A 438 9.42 8.20 -5.07
N ALA A 439 10.35 7.81 -5.95
CA ALA A 439 10.04 7.46 -7.33
C ALA A 439 9.74 5.95 -7.52
N GLY A 440 10.23 5.10 -6.61
CA GLY A 440 9.81 3.70 -6.55
C GLY A 440 8.42 3.59 -5.93
N ASP A 441 7.84 2.40 -5.98
CA ASP A 441 6.49 2.12 -5.48
C ASP A 441 5.42 3.02 -6.15
N SER A 442 5.71 3.47 -7.37
CA SER A 442 4.94 4.49 -8.08
C SER A 442 3.46 4.10 -8.19
N GLY A 443 2.58 5.04 -7.86
CA GLY A 443 1.13 4.83 -7.81
C GLY A 443 0.59 4.51 -6.41
N MET A 444 1.44 4.13 -5.45
CA MET A 444 0.98 3.83 -4.10
C MET A 444 0.66 5.07 -3.26
N GLY A 445 -0.11 4.85 -2.19
CA GLY A 445 -0.12 5.75 -1.04
C GLY A 445 1.19 5.68 -0.23
N PRO A 446 1.27 6.38 0.91
CA PRO A 446 2.47 6.37 1.74
C PRO A 446 2.80 4.97 2.26
N THR A 447 4.08 4.57 2.18
CA THR A 447 4.50 3.20 2.47
C THR A 447 5.89 3.12 3.11
N ARG A 448 6.19 2.00 3.77
CA ARG A 448 7.53 1.61 4.21
C ARG A 448 8.29 0.94 3.06
N VAL A 449 9.27 1.64 2.52
CA VAL A 449 10.08 1.14 1.41
C VAL A 449 10.96 -0.04 1.83
N TYR A 450 10.91 -1.08 1.01
CA TYR A 450 11.76 -2.27 1.10
C TYR A 450 12.77 -2.34 -0.03
N ARG A 451 13.98 -2.80 0.33
CA ARG A 451 15.06 -3.12 -0.62
C ARG A 451 15.70 -4.46 -0.24
N ASP A 452 16.70 -4.89 -1.02
CA ASP A 452 17.39 -6.18 -0.83
C ASP A 452 17.90 -6.42 0.61
N ASN A 453 18.19 -5.37 1.39
CA ASN A 453 18.72 -5.47 2.75
C ASN A 453 17.67 -5.25 3.87
N GLY A 454 16.39 -5.10 3.50
CA GLY A 454 15.28 -4.86 4.43
C GLY A 454 14.67 -3.47 4.25
N ARG A 455 13.99 -3.01 5.30
CA ARG A 455 13.28 -1.74 5.33
C ARG A 455 14.27 -0.55 5.35
N ASP A 456 13.98 0.51 4.59
CA ASP A 456 14.85 1.69 4.47
C ASP A 456 14.88 2.57 5.74
N GLY A 457 13.86 2.49 6.60
CA GLY A 457 13.79 3.18 7.91
C GLY A 457 12.60 2.71 8.74
N GLU A 458 12.58 3.00 10.04
CA GLU A 458 11.56 2.46 10.97
C GLU A 458 10.31 3.33 11.09
N LYS A 459 10.48 4.66 11.06
CA LYS A 459 9.49 5.71 11.36
C LYS A 459 9.37 6.74 10.23
N ILE A 460 10.33 6.82 9.33
CA ILE A 460 10.24 7.61 8.10
C ILE A 460 9.34 6.94 7.06
N TRP A 461 8.45 7.72 6.44
CA TRP A 461 7.51 7.25 5.42
C TRP A 461 7.90 7.74 4.03
N ALA A 462 7.86 6.85 3.05
CA ALA A 462 7.95 7.25 1.65
C ALA A 462 6.59 7.72 1.16
N PHE A 463 6.60 8.68 0.25
CA PHE A 463 5.46 9.16 -0.49
C PHE A 463 5.73 8.91 -1.98
N PRO A 464 5.33 7.73 -2.48
CA PRO A 464 5.49 7.38 -3.87
C PRO A 464 4.78 8.36 -4.79
N ILE A 465 5.39 8.63 -5.94
CA ILE A 465 4.76 9.48 -6.95
C ILE A 465 3.54 8.83 -7.54
N LEU A 466 2.50 9.63 -7.72
CA LEU A 466 1.50 9.33 -8.73
C LEU A 466 1.98 9.82 -10.09
N HIS A 467 1.64 9.07 -11.15
CA HIS A 467 2.07 9.37 -12.51
C HIS A 467 0.90 9.21 -13.48
N PHE A 468 1.01 9.87 -14.63
CA PHE A 468 0.10 9.75 -15.76
C PHE A 468 0.84 9.11 -16.94
N GLY A 469 0.81 7.77 -16.97
CA GLY A 469 1.57 7.00 -17.96
C GLY A 469 3.05 7.13 -17.67
N THR A 470 3.82 7.69 -18.62
CA THR A 470 5.27 7.83 -18.49
C THR A 470 5.72 9.13 -17.81
N GLU A 471 4.81 10.04 -17.51
CA GLU A 471 5.12 11.38 -16.96
C GLU A 471 4.53 11.49 -15.54
N ALA A 472 5.23 12.14 -14.62
CA ALA A 472 4.79 12.27 -13.23
C ALA A 472 4.67 13.73 -12.75
N SER A 473 5.29 14.69 -13.44
CA SER A 473 5.12 16.12 -13.19
C SER A 473 4.37 16.85 -14.31
N LEU A 474 3.72 17.98 -14.00
CA LEU A 474 3.13 18.85 -15.04
C LEU A 474 4.17 19.35 -16.05
N GLU A 475 5.42 19.55 -15.63
CA GLU A 475 6.50 19.92 -16.54
C GLU A 475 6.77 18.81 -17.56
N GLU A 476 6.91 17.58 -17.08
CA GLU A 476 7.07 16.39 -17.92
C GLU A 476 5.88 16.19 -18.85
N MET A 477 4.66 16.36 -18.36
CA MET A 477 3.44 16.29 -19.19
C MET A 477 3.45 17.33 -20.31
N HIS A 478 3.90 18.56 -20.03
CA HIS A 478 4.07 19.59 -21.06
C HIS A 478 5.14 19.19 -22.09
N MET A 479 6.31 18.74 -21.63
CA MET A 479 7.39 18.27 -22.50
C MET A 479 6.98 17.06 -23.35
N GLY A 480 6.19 16.17 -22.77
CA GLY A 480 5.58 15.00 -23.40
C GLY A 480 4.41 15.33 -24.32
N SER A 481 4.02 16.61 -24.44
CA SER A 481 2.88 17.07 -25.24
C SER A 481 1.56 16.41 -24.86
N VAL A 482 1.37 16.10 -23.57
CA VAL A 482 0.09 15.67 -23.03
C VAL A 482 -0.88 16.85 -23.12
N SER A 483 -2.08 16.61 -23.66
CA SER A 483 -3.07 17.69 -23.80
C SER A 483 -3.56 18.18 -22.45
N GLU A 484 -3.79 19.48 -22.34
CA GLU A 484 -4.35 20.11 -21.13
C GLU A 484 -5.61 19.43 -20.61
N ALA A 485 -6.55 19.09 -21.50
CA ALA A 485 -7.76 18.36 -21.13
C ALA A 485 -7.49 16.99 -20.49
N ALA A 486 -6.46 16.27 -20.94
CA ALA A 486 -6.09 14.98 -20.36
C ALA A 486 -5.48 15.14 -18.97
N VAL A 487 -4.63 16.16 -18.78
CA VAL A 487 -4.04 16.50 -17.47
C VAL A 487 -5.14 16.91 -16.49
N GLN A 488 -6.08 17.76 -16.92
CA GLN A 488 -7.20 18.18 -16.09
C GLN A 488 -8.09 17.00 -15.68
N ASN A 489 -8.46 16.14 -16.63
CA ASN A 489 -9.25 14.95 -16.34
C ASN A 489 -8.52 14.00 -15.38
N TRP A 490 -7.22 13.81 -15.57
CA TRP A 490 -6.42 13.01 -14.64
C TRP A 490 -6.45 13.59 -13.23
N LEU A 491 -6.15 14.87 -13.04
CA LEU A 491 -6.15 15.50 -11.71
C LEU A 491 -7.52 15.42 -11.01
N VAL A 492 -8.61 15.65 -11.76
CA VAL A 492 -9.98 15.48 -11.23
C VAL A 492 -10.23 14.03 -10.82
N ASN A 493 -9.91 13.06 -11.69
CA ASN A 493 -10.07 11.64 -11.39
C ASN A 493 -9.23 11.21 -10.19
N VAL A 494 -8.04 11.79 -9.98
CA VAL A 494 -7.21 11.53 -8.80
C VAL A 494 -7.90 11.99 -7.53
N ALA A 495 -8.51 13.18 -7.52
CA ALA A 495 -9.26 13.65 -6.36
C ALA A 495 -10.51 12.79 -6.09
N ASP A 496 -11.22 12.36 -7.13
CA ASP A 496 -12.37 11.45 -6.99
C ASP A 496 -11.95 10.06 -6.48
N PHE A 497 -10.84 9.55 -7.00
CA PHE A 497 -10.25 8.28 -6.56
C PHE A 497 -9.89 8.35 -5.08
N THR A 498 -9.07 9.32 -4.67
CA THR A 498 -8.64 9.39 -3.26
C THR A 498 -9.80 9.64 -2.31
N SER A 499 -10.80 10.41 -2.74
CA SER A 499 -12.04 10.64 -1.99
C SER A 499 -12.85 9.36 -1.77
N ARG A 500 -13.00 8.53 -2.82
CA ARG A 500 -13.78 7.29 -2.78
C ARG A 500 -13.04 6.16 -2.05
N GLU A 501 -11.76 5.99 -2.32
CA GLU A 501 -10.97 4.91 -1.71
C GLU A 501 -10.52 5.23 -0.27
N HIS A 502 -10.79 6.45 0.22
CA HIS A 502 -10.35 6.90 1.55
C HIS A 502 -8.83 6.88 1.74
N GLU A 503 -8.08 7.28 0.71
CA GLU A 503 -6.62 7.22 0.69
C GLU A 503 -5.98 8.57 0.37
N VAL A 504 -4.65 8.63 0.46
CA VAL A 504 -3.86 9.78 0.00
C VAL A 504 -2.93 9.37 -1.14
N ARG A 505 -2.77 10.27 -2.13
CA ARG A 505 -1.75 10.17 -3.18
C ARG A 505 -0.93 11.46 -3.27
N LEU A 506 0.34 11.32 -3.67
CA LEU A 506 1.23 12.46 -3.90
C LEU A 506 1.22 12.83 -5.39
N VAL A 507 0.89 14.09 -5.66
CA VAL A 507 1.10 14.74 -6.96
C VAL A 507 2.21 15.77 -6.78
N TYR A 508 3.18 15.80 -7.69
CA TYR A 508 4.26 16.80 -7.61
C TYR A 508 4.39 17.62 -8.88
N SER A 509 4.98 18.81 -8.74
CA SER A 509 5.39 19.61 -9.89
C SER A 509 6.44 20.65 -9.54
N HIS A 510 7.20 21.06 -10.56
CA HIS A 510 7.99 22.29 -10.54
C HIS A 510 7.07 23.49 -10.82
N PRO A 511 7.27 24.64 -10.14
CA PRO A 511 6.51 25.85 -10.40
C PRO A 511 6.50 26.26 -11.89
N LEU A 512 7.61 26.07 -12.59
CA LEU A 512 7.72 26.35 -14.02
C LEU A 512 6.71 25.53 -14.84
N GLY A 513 6.64 24.23 -14.62
CA GLY A 513 5.69 23.33 -15.29
C GLY A 513 4.25 23.69 -14.99
N ALA A 514 3.92 23.94 -13.72
CA ALA A 514 2.59 24.32 -13.29
C ALA A 514 2.04 25.59 -13.94
N THR A 515 2.91 26.56 -14.28
CA THR A 515 2.46 27.78 -14.99
C THR A 515 1.92 27.53 -16.39
N ARG A 516 2.16 26.34 -16.96
CA ARG A 516 1.59 25.91 -18.24
C ARG A 516 0.16 25.38 -18.12
N TYR A 517 -0.32 25.13 -16.90
CA TYR A 517 -1.59 24.46 -16.59
C TYR A 517 -2.39 25.24 -15.54
N ILE A 518 -2.33 26.57 -15.54
CA ILE A 518 -3.01 27.39 -14.51
C ILE A 518 -4.52 27.15 -14.50
N GLU A 519 -5.18 27.14 -15.67
CA GLU A 519 -6.64 26.93 -15.76
C GLU A 519 -7.03 25.50 -15.33
N THR A 520 -6.22 24.52 -15.72
CA THR A 520 -6.32 23.13 -15.26
C THR A 520 -6.22 23.02 -13.73
N LEU A 521 -5.22 23.65 -13.11
CA LEU A 521 -5.05 23.65 -11.66
C LEU A 521 -6.22 24.37 -10.95
N GLN A 522 -6.69 25.49 -11.48
CA GLN A 522 -7.85 26.20 -10.93
C GLN A 522 -9.11 25.34 -10.96
N THR A 523 -9.32 24.58 -12.05
CA THR A 523 -10.42 23.62 -12.16
C THR A 523 -10.28 22.49 -11.15
N TRP A 524 -9.08 21.93 -11.01
CA TRP A 524 -8.81 20.90 -10.02
C TRP A 524 -9.06 21.39 -8.59
N PHE A 525 -8.57 22.58 -8.22
CA PHE A 525 -8.81 23.16 -6.90
C PHE A 525 -10.28 23.52 -6.66
N GLN A 526 -11.02 23.90 -7.70
CA GLN A 526 -12.46 24.10 -7.57
C GLN A 526 -13.16 22.78 -7.23
N HIS A 527 -12.82 21.71 -7.95
CA HIS A 527 -13.34 20.37 -7.69
C HIS A 527 -13.00 19.85 -6.29
N THR A 528 -11.75 20.01 -5.84
CA THR A 528 -11.37 19.57 -4.49
C THR A 528 -12.03 20.38 -3.38
N ARG A 529 -12.35 21.66 -3.60
CA ARG A 529 -13.17 22.45 -2.67
C ARG A 529 -14.60 21.95 -2.59
N GLU A 530 -15.19 21.49 -3.69
CA GLU A 530 -16.53 20.90 -3.70
C GLU A 530 -16.54 19.61 -2.87
N LEU A 531 -15.60 18.69 -3.13
CA LEU A 531 -15.45 17.47 -2.34
C LEU A 531 -15.17 17.76 -0.86
N ALA A 532 -14.33 18.76 -0.55
CA ALA A 532 -14.04 19.16 0.83
C ALA A 532 -15.27 19.75 1.54
N SER A 533 -16.12 20.49 0.83
CA SER A 533 -17.37 21.04 1.38
C SER A 533 -18.39 19.95 1.72
N ASP A 534 -18.31 18.81 1.03
CA ASP A 534 -19.07 17.59 1.33
C ASP A 534 -18.41 16.71 2.40
N GLY A 535 -17.24 17.10 2.92
CA GLY A 535 -16.49 16.36 3.92
C GLY A 535 -15.69 15.18 3.38
N ARG A 536 -15.52 15.06 2.06
CA ARG A 536 -14.96 13.88 1.38
C ARG A 536 -13.53 14.05 0.89
N PHE A 537 -12.93 15.22 1.08
CA PHE A 537 -11.56 15.50 0.63
C PHE A 537 -10.83 16.43 1.59
N ARG A 538 -9.53 16.21 1.75
CA ARG A 538 -8.63 17.13 2.45
C ARG A 538 -7.28 17.25 1.73
N TRP A 539 -6.72 18.46 1.74
CA TRP A 539 -5.31 18.68 1.39
C TRP A 539 -4.42 18.33 2.58
N TYR A 540 -3.34 17.59 2.32
CA TYR A 540 -2.38 17.18 3.33
C TYR A 540 -0.96 17.59 2.95
N THR A 541 -0.11 17.78 3.95
CA THR A 541 1.35 17.72 3.77
C THR A 541 1.86 16.30 4.00
N MET A 542 3.03 15.96 3.46
CA MET A 542 3.65 14.65 3.68
C MET A 542 3.87 14.37 5.17
N SER A 543 4.34 15.37 5.92
CA SER A 543 4.60 15.29 7.36
C SER A 543 3.33 15.12 8.20
N GLN A 544 2.21 15.74 7.81
CA GLN A 544 0.93 15.52 8.49
C GLN A 544 0.53 14.04 8.42
N ILE A 545 0.60 13.44 7.23
CA ILE A 545 0.26 12.04 7.04
C ILE A 545 1.28 11.11 7.69
N ALA A 546 2.58 11.35 7.53
CA ALA A 546 3.61 10.53 8.19
C ALA A 546 3.48 10.54 9.73
N ASN A 547 3.18 11.70 10.32
CA ASN A 547 2.96 11.82 11.75
C ASN A 547 1.67 11.14 12.21
N PHE A 548 0.61 11.19 11.39
CA PHE A 548 -0.62 10.43 11.63
C PHE A 548 -0.34 8.92 11.58
N LEU A 549 0.30 8.43 10.51
CA LEU A 549 0.61 7.01 10.35
C LEU A 549 1.48 6.47 11.47
N ASN A 550 2.47 7.23 11.94
CA ASN A 550 3.26 6.85 13.11
C ASN A 550 2.45 6.78 14.43
N GLN A 551 1.40 7.58 14.57
CA GLN A 551 0.47 7.50 15.73
C GLN A 551 -0.50 6.33 15.57
N ARG A 552 -1.01 6.13 14.36
CA ARG A 552 -1.90 5.02 14.00
C ARG A 552 -1.32 3.64 14.35
N GLN A 553 0.00 3.47 14.20
CA GLN A 553 0.71 2.24 14.60
C GLN A 553 0.62 1.93 16.11
N GLU A 554 0.30 2.91 16.96
CA GLU A 554 0.10 2.71 18.40
C GLU A 554 -1.36 2.30 18.75
N VAL A 555 -2.26 2.23 17.76
CA VAL A 555 -3.67 1.84 17.96
C VAL A 555 -3.78 0.33 18.15
N ALA A 556 -4.29 -0.08 19.30
CA ALA A 556 -4.69 -1.46 19.55
C ALA A 556 -6.21 -1.59 19.35
N TRP A 557 -6.65 -2.41 18.40
CA TRP A 557 -8.06 -2.66 18.17
C TRP A 557 -8.37 -4.14 17.92
N SER A 558 -9.65 -4.51 18.02
CA SER A 558 -10.17 -5.86 17.76
C SER A 558 -11.68 -5.85 17.63
N ILE A 559 -12.24 -6.85 16.96
CA ILE A 559 -13.68 -7.08 16.86
C ILE A 559 -14.06 -8.40 17.54
N GLN A 560 -15.07 -8.33 18.41
CA GLN A 560 -15.64 -9.48 19.09
C GLN A 560 -17.08 -9.71 18.63
N HIS A 561 -17.34 -10.86 18.00
CA HIS A 561 -18.69 -11.29 17.69
C HIS A 561 -19.45 -11.69 18.97
N ARG A 562 -20.65 -11.15 19.14
CA ARG A 562 -21.57 -11.37 20.26
C ARG A 562 -22.98 -11.64 19.73
N GLY A 563 -23.21 -12.88 19.31
CA GLY A 563 -24.48 -13.27 18.71
C GLY A 563 -24.65 -12.64 17.34
N ARG A 564 -25.63 -11.73 17.17
CA ARG A 564 -25.88 -11.00 15.91
C ARG A 564 -25.16 -9.65 15.81
N ASN A 565 -24.49 -9.24 16.88
CA ASN A 565 -23.78 -7.99 16.93
C ASN A 565 -22.28 -8.26 17.04
N SER A 566 -21.49 -7.42 16.40
CA SER A 566 -20.07 -7.30 16.62
C SER A 566 -19.77 -6.10 17.49
N VAL A 567 -18.72 -6.20 18.31
CA VAL A 567 -18.23 -5.11 19.14
C VAL A 567 -16.78 -4.84 18.77
N LEU A 568 -16.53 -3.71 18.11
CA LEU A 568 -15.19 -3.17 17.95
C LEU A 568 -14.76 -2.54 19.27
N SER A 569 -13.54 -2.86 19.73
CA SER A 569 -12.89 -2.19 20.85
C SER A 569 -11.54 -1.67 20.40
N ALA A 570 -11.29 -0.37 20.60
CA ALA A 570 -10.03 0.27 20.27
C ALA A 570 -9.48 1.08 21.45
N ALA A 571 -8.16 1.15 21.54
CA ALA A 571 -7.44 1.93 22.51
C ALA A 571 -6.14 2.48 21.93
N HIS A 572 -5.75 3.66 22.40
CA HIS A 572 -4.45 4.26 22.08
C HIS A 572 -3.87 4.92 23.34
N PRO A 573 -2.53 4.87 23.56
CA PRO A 573 -1.90 5.35 24.78
C PRO A 573 -2.14 6.84 25.07
N ARG A 574 -2.31 7.66 24.03
CA ARG A 574 -2.49 9.12 24.13
C ARG A 574 -3.91 9.58 23.84
N THR A 575 -4.35 9.44 22.59
CA THR A 575 -5.70 9.75 22.08
C THR A 575 -6.01 8.93 20.81
N LEU A 576 -7.26 8.64 20.52
CA LEU A 576 -7.77 8.10 19.25
C LEU A 576 -8.29 9.20 18.31
N GLU A 577 -8.10 10.47 18.67
CA GLU A 577 -8.53 11.59 17.82
C GLU A 577 -7.95 11.44 16.40
N HIS A 578 -8.81 11.56 15.39
CA HIS A 578 -8.52 11.35 13.97
C HIS A 578 -8.32 9.90 13.52
N GLU A 579 -8.35 8.92 14.41
CA GLU A 579 -8.41 7.51 14.00
C GLU A 579 -9.81 7.17 13.51
N ALA A 580 -9.93 6.41 12.42
CA ALA A 580 -11.22 6.03 11.87
C ALA A 580 -11.28 4.57 11.46
N TRP A 581 -12.44 3.95 11.62
CA TRP A 581 -12.71 2.60 11.12
C TRP A 581 -13.76 2.65 10.02
N ILE A 582 -13.50 1.93 8.94
CA ILE A 582 -14.36 1.85 7.76
C ILE A 582 -15.00 0.47 7.75
N PHE A 583 -16.32 0.42 7.57
CA PHE A 583 -17.11 -0.81 7.56
C PHE A 583 -17.95 -0.88 6.28
N PRO A 584 -17.85 -1.96 5.48
CA PRO A 584 -18.73 -2.17 4.34
C PRO A 584 -20.20 -2.20 4.78
N ASP A 585 -21.02 -1.28 4.26
CA ASP A 585 -22.44 -1.20 4.63
C ASP A 585 -23.23 -2.42 4.10
N SER A 586 -22.72 -3.09 3.08
CA SER A 586 -23.29 -4.34 2.53
C SER A 586 -23.39 -5.45 3.59
N THR A 587 -22.41 -5.51 4.49
CA THR A 587 -22.30 -6.51 5.56
C THR A 587 -22.72 -5.95 6.92
N TYR A 588 -22.48 -4.66 7.15
CA TYR A 588 -22.69 -4.07 8.47
C TYR A 588 -23.85 -3.05 8.50
N GLY A 589 -24.66 -3.15 9.56
CA GLY A 589 -25.64 -2.12 9.90
C GLY A 589 -24.97 -0.87 10.47
N GLU A 590 -25.74 0.20 10.64
CA GLU A 590 -25.24 1.47 11.18
C GLU A 590 -24.54 1.25 12.55
N PRO A 591 -23.24 1.62 12.67
CA PRO A 591 -22.50 1.46 13.91
C PRO A 591 -23.04 2.37 15.03
N ARG A 592 -22.87 1.95 16.28
CA ARG A 592 -23.29 2.71 17.46
C ARG A 592 -22.19 2.79 18.49
N VAL A 593 -21.78 4.01 18.86
CA VAL A 593 -20.82 4.23 19.94
C VAL A 593 -21.42 3.79 21.27
N THR A 594 -20.74 2.88 21.96
CA THR A 594 -21.12 2.39 23.30
C THR A 594 -20.17 2.86 24.40
N LYS A 595 -18.95 3.25 24.03
CA LYS A 595 -17.94 3.86 24.90
C LYS A 595 -17.05 4.80 24.08
N GLY A 596 -16.62 5.91 24.65
CA GLY A 596 -15.83 6.93 23.95
C GLY A 596 -16.72 7.90 23.20
N SER A 597 -16.16 8.55 22.18
CA SER A 597 -16.89 9.48 21.31
C SER A 597 -16.34 9.38 19.89
N ALA A 598 -17.23 9.34 18.91
CA ALA A 598 -16.91 9.32 17.49
C ALA A 598 -18.02 9.99 16.69
N ASP A 599 -17.69 10.51 15.51
CA ASP A 599 -18.67 10.83 14.47
C ASP A 599 -18.86 9.62 13.57
N ILE A 600 -20.10 9.41 13.13
CA ILE A 600 -20.48 8.30 12.26
C ILE A 600 -21.21 8.88 11.07
N HIS A 601 -20.79 8.53 9.88
CA HIS A 601 -21.46 8.89 8.64
C HIS A 601 -21.34 7.76 7.61
N ASP A 602 -22.23 7.81 6.62
CA ASP A 602 -22.20 6.96 5.44
C ASP A 602 -21.49 7.70 4.30
N GLN A 603 -20.66 6.99 3.56
CA GLN A 603 -20.07 7.47 2.31
C GLN A 603 -19.80 6.29 1.38
N ASP A 604 -20.26 6.38 0.14
CA ASP A 604 -19.96 5.43 -0.96
C ASP A 604 -20.17 3.94 -0.65
N GLY A 605 -21.13 3.58 0.21
CA GLY A 605 -21.38 2.18 0.60
C GLY A 605 -20.60 1.72 1.83
N TYR A 606 -20.05 2.66 2.60
CA TYR A 606 -19.32 2.40 3.83
C TYR A 606 -19.84 3.24 4.98
N TRP A 607 -19.79 2.66 6.18
CA TRP A 607 -19.87 3.42 7.42
C TRP A 607 -18.47 3.82 7.87
N ILE A 608 -18.26 5.11 8.08
CA ILE A 608 -17.01 5.66 8.61
C ILE A 608 -17.25 6.09 10.05
N VAL A 609 -16.45 5.54 10.95
CA VAL A 609 -16.48 5.87 12.38
C VAL A 609 -15.21 6.60 12.77
N ALA A 610 -15.23 7.93 12.75
CA ALA A 610 -14.10 8.78 13.08
C ALA A 610 -14.09 9.14 14.57
N ALA A 611 -13.07 8.67 15.29
CA ALA A 611 -12.96 8.91 16.72
C ALA A 611 -12.65 10.39 17.05
N LYS A 612 -13.34 10.90 18.07
CA LYS A 612 -13.01 12.18 18.71
C LYS A 612 -11.96 11.94 19.79
N ASN A 613 -11.55 13.01 20.45
CA ASN A 613 -10.62 12.97 21.57
C ASN A 613 -11.07 12.05 22.72
N CYS A 614 -10.62 10.80 22.66
CA CYS A 614 -10.82 9.78 23.67
C CYS A 614 -9.69 8.73 23.59
N ARG A 615 -9.37 8.05 24.68
CA ARG A 615 -8.33 6.99 24.68
C ARG A 615 -8.85 5.60 24.38
N ASN A 616 -10.17 5.43 24.48
CA ASN A 616 -10.82 4.14 24.35
C ASN A 616 -12.14 4.35 23.61
N LEU A 617 -12.37 3.56 22.58
CA LEU A 617 -13.61 3.54 21.82
C LEU A 617 -14.19 2.13 21.84
N SER A 618 -15.51 2.02 21.95
CA SER A 618 -16.21 0.77 21.69
C SER A 618 -17.43 1.03 20.84
N ILE A 619 -17.55 0.29 19.75
CA ILE A 619 -18.63 0.42 18.76
C ILE A 619 -19.39 -0.91 18.73
N SER A 620 -20.70 -0.86 18.90
CA SER A 620 -21.57 -2.00 18.61
C SER A 620 -22.09 -1.87 17.18
N ILE A 621 -22.01 -2.95 16.41
CA ILE A 621 -22.48 -2.99 15.04
C ILE A 621 -23.28 -4.27 14.81
N SER A 622 -24.43 -4.19 14.15
CA SER A 622 -25.18 -5.39 13.78
C SER A 622 -24.66 -5.93 12.45
N GLU A 623 -24.45 -7.23 12.34
CA GLU A 623 -24.18 -7.84 11.04
C GLU A 623 -25.49 -8.06 10.30
N ARG A 624 -25.57 -7.55 9.07
CA ARG A 624 -26.67 -7.86 8.16
C ARG A 624 -26.57 -9.34 7.83
N GLN A 625 -27.68 -10.07 7.86
CA GLN A 625 -27.69 -11.44 7.37
C GLN A 625 -27.48 -11.41 5.85
N THR A 626 -26.23 -11.52 5.41
CA THR A 626 -25.93 -11.85 4.03
C THR A 626 -26.33 -13.31 3.83
N GLY A 627 -27.12 -13.59 2.79
CA GLY A 627 -27.76 -14.90 2.56
C GLY A 627 -26.80 -16.09 2.36
N ASN A 628 -25.49 -15.91 2.56
CA ASN A 628 -24.44 -16.92 2.37
C ASN A 628 -23.58 -17.22 3.61
N THR A 629 -23.81 -16.60 4.77
CA THR A 629 -23.11 -17.02 5.99
C THR A 629 -23.78 -18.27 6.56
N ASN A 630 -23.19 -19.43 6.24
CA ASN A 630 -23.64 -20.72 6.74
C ASN A 630 -23.50 -20.74 8.28
N PRO A 631 -24.59 -20.93 9.06
CA PRO A 631 -24.57 -20.86 10.53
C PRO A 631 -23.80 -21.99 11.24
N GLN A 632 -22.92 -22.73 10.56
CA GLN A 632 -22.23 -23.89 11.14
C GLN A 632 -20.78 -23.63 11.56
N ALA A 633 -20.27 -22.40 11.46
CA ALA A 633 -19.08 -21.97 12.20
C ALA A 633 -19.43 -21.66 13.67
N GLY A 634 -19.99 -22.65 14.38
CA GLY A 634 -20.41 -22.52 15.76
C GLY A 634 -20.70 -23.87 16.39
N TYR A 635 -19.66 -24.52 16.91
CA TYR A 635 -19.53 -25.02 18.29
C TYR A 635 -18.15 -25.65 18.51
#